data_AF-A0A1Q9NKG4-F1
#
_entry.id   AF-A0A1Q9NKG4-F1
#
_cell.length_a   1.000
_cell.length_b   1.000
_cell.length_c   1.000
_cell.angle_alpha   90.00
_cell.angle_beta   90.00
_cell.angle_gamma   90.00
#
_symmetry.space_group_name_H-M   'P 1'
#
loop_
_entity.id
_entity.type
_entity.pdbx_description
1 polymer ?
#
loop_
_entity_poly.entity_id
_entity_poly.type
_entity_poly.pdbx_seq_one_letter_code
_entity_poly.pdbx_strand_id
1 'polypeptide(L)'
;MKFTSTRDKNIHYSISEALLQGLAPDGGLFVPEKFPQFNIDEFMEIGNLVDVAHKFLYPFFEDDILQKDLKSVCSNAFNFDLTMRILQNGTNILELFHGPTGAFKDFGARFLAQCFGKLKKKITILVATSGDTGSAVASAFHGVHPIEAIVLYPKDKISNFQEIQLTCWDDNITSIRVDGDFDSCQKLVKQAFSDKEFTNKFNLTSANSINIGRLLPQCVYYIFACIKFYQDNHEKASFIIPTGNMGNAMAAIWVKKMGFPIDKIILSCNENDVIVKYFQSGDFEPQPSKPTLANAMDVGNPSNLERFIDLKKMYSDEFDYIEAYSVTDEEIKQTIRKRFTENGELWCPHTATALRVQDQIINKQWIIVATAHPAKFKDIVDPLIGEVISYPPNLERFLSLSSNYTDMKADISVFMQIINNIDQGILMKKANRFPKNTKFEKKLGRDVDPKNSASFHKNDETDKPTGNFVKSFKFPTISEEGKIFLSNKFPFKPMKNLVLQTTNHMIERMREENVTMEYVSFIFNDKNQGFRSKDKTIVVSRIVKSQEFSYIVLNNSNNLVTIVKKTSTLPRYINLSRRLW
;
A
#
# COMPACT_ATOMS: atom_id res chain seq x y z
N MET A 1 8.98 16.67 20.17
CA MET A 1 8.39 17.53 19.11
C MET A 1 6.88 17.72 19.30
N LYS A 2 6.33 18.89 18.96
CA LYS A 2 4.87 19.17 18.94
C LYS A 2 4.40 19.63 17.56
N PHE A 3 3.10 19.49 17.32
CA PHE A 3 2.40 19.88 16.10
C PHE A 3 1.35 20.94 16.42
N THR A 4 1.27 21.96 15.56
CA THR A 4 0.32 23.07 15.66
C THR A 4 -0.66 23.06 14.49
N SER A 5 -1.70 23.89 14.57
CA SER A 5 -2.64 24.08 13.47
C SER A 5 -2.12 25.12 12.48
N THR A 6 -2.49 24.99 11.21
CA THR A 6 -2.35 26.04 10.18
C THR A 6 -3.20 27.27 10.46
N ARG A 7 -4.16 27.21 11.40
CA ARG A 7 -5.08 28.32 11.73
C ARG A 7 -4.88 28.88 13.14
N ASP A 8 -4.42 28.06 14.08
CA ASP A 8 -4.07 28.48 15.45
C ASP A 8 -2.77 27.83 15.93
N LYS A 9 -1.76 28.66 16.19
CA LYS A 9 -0.43 28.22 16.65
C LYS A 9 -0.38 27.88 18.15
N ASN A 10 -1.42 28.20 18.92
CA ASN A 10 -1.51 27.84 20.34
C ASN A 10 -2.00 26.40 20.57
N ILE A 11 -2.48 25.74 19.51
CA ILE A 11 -2.85 24.32 19.56
C ILE A 11 -1.56 23.50 19.54
N HIS A 12 -1.32 22.65 20.53
CA HIS A 12 -0.13 21.79 20.59
C HIS A 12 -0.49 20.33 20.82
N TYR A 13 -0.11 19.47 19.87
CA TYR A 13 -0.37 18.04 19.90
C TYR A 13 0.95 17.27 19.72
N SER A 14 1.10 16.13 20.39
CA SER A 14 2.12 15.14 20.01
C SER A 14 1.78 14.53 18.65
N ILE A 15 2.74 13.82 18.03
CA ILE A 15 2.47 13.15 16.75
C ILE A 15 1.36 12.11 16.91
N SER A 16 1.37 11.29 17.96
CA SER A 16 0.32 10.27 18.17
C SER A 16 -1.07 10.88 18.32
N GLU A 17 -1.21 12.00 19.02
CA GLU A 17 -2.48 12.74 19.14
C GLU A 17 -2.90 13.35 17.80
N ALA A 18 -1.98 13.98 17.07
CA ALA A 18 -2.25 14.55 15.75
C ALA A 18 -2.66 13.49 14.71
N LEU A 19 -2.05 12.30 14.77
CA LEU A 19 -2.40 11.16 13.92
C LEU A 19 -3.83 10.68 14.22
N LEU A 20 -4.19 10.52 15.50
CA LEU A 20 -5.52 10.08 15.91
C LEU A 20 -6.59 11.10 15.55
N GLN A 21 -6.31 12.39 15.74
CA GLN A 21 -7.25 13.46 15.48
C GLN A 21 -7.44 13.71 13.97
N GLY A 22 -6.37 13.63 13.17
CA GLY A 22 -6.39 13.85 11.71
C GLY A 22 -6.46 15.33 11.31
N LEU A 23 -7.49 16.06 11.76
CA LEU A 23 -7.68 17.51 11.59
C LEU A 23 -7.51 18.23 12.93
N ALA A 24 -6.98 19.45 12.94
CA ALA A 24 -6.93 20.21 14.18
C ALA A 24 -8.36 20.61 14.65
N PRO A 25 -8.58 20.85 15.95
CA PRO A 25 -9.91 21.19 16.51
C PRO A 25 -10.58 22.43 15.89
N ASP A 26 -9.80 23.36 15.33
CA ASP A 26 -10.23 24.57 14.61
C ASP A 26 -10.52 24.32 13.11
N GLY A 27 -10.46 23.05 12.67
CA GLY A 27 -10.62 22.63 11.29
C GLY A 27 -9.38 22.85 10.41
N GLY A 28 -8.27 23.34 10.97
CA GLY A 28 -7.00 23.47 10.29
C GLY A 28 -6.25 22.13 10.15
N LEU A 29 -5.09 22.18 9.51
CA LEU A 29 -4.22 21.04 9.31
C LEU A 29 -3.06 21.05 10.30
N PHE A 30 -2.68 19.89 10.80
CA PHE A 30 -1.48 19.77 11.62
C PHE A 30 -0.20 19.99 10.79
N VAL A 31 0.72 20.78 11.34
CA VAL A 31 2.08 21.06 10.87
C VAL A 31 3.05 21.00 12.05
N PRO A 32 4.34 20.64 11.85
CA PRO A 32 5.29 20.67 12.97
C PRO A 32 5.46 22.11 13.47
N GLU A 33 5.60 22.29 14.79
CA GLU A 33 5.85 23.61 15.39
C GLU A 33 7.13 24.26 14.87
N LYS A 34 8.15 23.42 14.56
CA LYS A 34 9.38 23.82 13.89
C LYS A 34 9.84 22.73 12.94
N PHE A 35 10.40 23.12 11.80
CA PHE A 35 11.03 22.20 10.86
C PHE A 35 12.41 21.76 11.40
N PRO A 36 12.65 20.45 11.62
CA PRO A 36 13.97 19.97 12.00
C PRO A 36 15.00 20.31 10.92
N GLN A 37 16.23 20.59 11.37
CA GLN A 37 17.38 20.75 10.48
C GLN A 37 18.16 19.44 10.47
N PHE A 38 18.61 19.01 9.30
CA PHE A 38 19.31 17.74 9.13
C PHE A 38 20.71 17.97 8.58
N ASN A 39 21.67 17.19 9.07
CA ASN A 39 22.97 17.06 8.41
C ASN A 39 22.83 16.08 7.23
N ILE A 40 22.98 16.60 6.01
CA ILE A 40 22.78 15.87 4.76
C ILE A 40 23.79 14.73 4.62
N ASP A 41 25.02 14.92 5.10
CA ASP A 41 26.10 13.92 5.00
C ASP A 41 25.71 12.61 5.70
N GLU A 42 24.97 12.71 6.80
CA GLU A 42 24.50 11.52 7.54
C GLU A 42 23.44 10.72 6.79
N PHE A 43 22.83 11.26 5.74
CA PHE A 43 21.92 10.54 4.85
C PHE A 43 22.65 9.93 3.65
N MET A 44 23.81 10.46 3.27
CA MET A 44 24.64 9.92 2.18
C MET A 44 25.15 8.51 2.51
N GLU A 45 25.36 8.21 3.79
CA GLU A 45 25.86 6.91 4.25
C GLU A 45 24.77 5.82 4.32
N ILE A 46 23.49 6.18 4.11
CA ILE A 46 22.36 5.26 4.30
C ILE A 46 21.97 4.59 2.99
N GLY A 47 22.25 3.30 2.88
CA GLY A 47 21.98 2.53 1.66
C GLY A 47 20.54 2.02 1.48
N ASN A 48 19.63 2.21 2.44
CA ASN A 48 18.28 1.64 2.36
C ASN A 48 17.16 2.59 2.85
N LEU A 49 15.97 2.39 2.27
CA LEU A 49 14.79 3.22 2.50
C LEU A 49 14.31 3.22 3.95
N VAL A 50 14.38 2.08 4.65
CA VAL A 50 13.88 1.94 6.02
C VAL A 50 14.69 2.79 6.99
N ASP A 51 16.01 2.78 6.85
CA ASP A 51 16.90 3.57 7.70
C ASP A 51 16.82 5.07 7.37
N VAL A 52 16.65 5.44 6.08
CA VAL A 52 16.35 6.83 5.69
C VAL A 52 15.05 7.28 6.36
N ALA A 53 14.00 6.46 6.30
CA ALA A 53 12.72 6.76 6.92
C ALA A 53 12.83 6.91 8.43
N HIS A 54 13.49 5.97 9.10
CA HIS A 54 13.67 6.02 10.55
C HIS A 54 14.43 7.28 10.97
N LYS A 55 15.58 7.56 10.35
CA LYS A 55 16.41 8.73 10.68
C LYS A 55 15.66 10.04 10.45
N PHE A 56 14.99 10.18 9.29
CA PHE A 56 14.21 11.36 8.97
C PHE A 56 13.03 11.57 9.93
N LEU A 57 12.28 10.50 10.23
CA LEU A 57 11.07 10.61 11.04
C LEU A 57 11.37 10.76 12.53
N TYR A 58 12.53 10.31 13.02
CA TYR A 58 12.85 10.28 14.44
C TYR A 58 12.61 11.61 15.19
N PRO A 59 13.06 12.78 14.70
CA PRO A 59 12.82 14.05 15.39
C PRO A 59 11.34 14.42 15.55
N PHE A 60 10.46 13.95 14.65
CA PHE A 60 9.02 14.21 14.74
C PHE A 60 8.33 13.39 15.83
N PHE A 61 8.97 12.31 16.27
CA PHE A 61 8.47 11.39 17.30
C PHE A 61 9.16 11.60 18.66
N GLU A 62 10.04 12.59 18.79
CA GLU A 62 10.70 12.90 20.06
C GLU A 62 9.67 13.18 21.16
N ASP A 63 9.81 12.48 22.29
CA ASP A 63 8.93 12.46 23.46
C ASP A 63 7.51 11.89 23.21
N ASP A 64 7.29 11.20 22.08
CA ASP A 64 6.02 10.55 21.76
C ASP A 64 6.02 9.06 22.14
N ILE A 65 4.85 8.54 22.49
CA ILE A 65 4.65 7.13 22.87
C ILE A 65 5.05 6.14 21.76
N LEU A 66 5.02 6.55 20.48
CA LEU A 66 5.40 5.74 19.33
C LEU A 66 6.91 5.80 19.01
N GLN A 67 7.69 6.67 19.67
CA GLN A 67 9.12 6.83 19.39
C GLN A 67 9.87 5.50 19.44
N LYS A 68 9.63 4.71 20.49
CA LYS A 68 10.27 3.39 20.70
C LYS A 68 9.91 2.36 19.62
N ASP A 69 8.76 2.52 18.98
CA ASP A 69 8.22 1.60 17.98
C ASP A 69 8.58 2.03 16.55
N LEU A 70 9.10 3.25 16.35
CA LEU A 70 9.29 3.89 15.04
C LEU A 70 10.09 3.03 14.07
N LYS A 71 11.19 2.41 14.51
CA LYS A 71 12.00 1.51 13.66
C LYS A 71 11.17 0.35 13.11
N SER A 72 10.33 -0.26 13.94
CA SER A 72 9.45 -1.36 13.53
C SER A 72 8.33 -0.87 12.61
N VAL A 73 7.79 0.32 12.87
CA VAL A 73 6.80 0.98 12.02
C VAL A 73 7.38 1.20 10.62
N CYS A 74 8.56 1.81 10.51
CA CYS A 74 9.24 2.02 9.22
C CYS A 74 9.53 0.70 8.51
N SER A 75 10.06 -0.30 9.21
CA SER A 75 10.40 -1.61 8.63
C SER A 75 9.19 -2.31 8.02
N ASN A 76 8.02 -2.23 8.68
CA ASN A 76 6.79 -2.86 8.20
C ASN A 76 6.06 -2.01 7.15
N ALA A 77 6.20 -0.69 7.21
CA ALA A 77 5.57 0.24 6.28
C ALA A 77 6.27 0.18 4.91
N PHE A 78 7.60 0.28 4.90
CA PHE A 78 8.43 0.44 3.70
C PHE A 78 9.11 -0.87 3.26
N ASN A 79 8.39 -1.99 3.37
CA ASN A 79 8.89 -3.34 3.03
C ASN A 79 8.74 -3.69 1.53
N PHE A 80 8.88 -2.70 0.67
CA PHE A 80 8.80 -2.81 -0.79
C PHE A 80 9.77 -1.83 -1.43
N ASP A 81 10.09 -2.04 -2.70
CA ASP A 81 11.15 -1.30 -3.37
C ASP A 81 10.78 0.16 -3.65
N LEU A 82 11.80 1.01 -3.66
CA LEU A 82 11.75 2.35 -4.24
C LEU A 82 12.79 2.40 -5.35
N THR A 83 12.33 2.59 -6.59
CA THR A 83 13.20 2.51 -7.75
C THR A 83 13.39 3.90 -8.36
N MET A 84 14.64 4.27 -8.55
CA MET A 84 15.03 5.41 -9.38
C MET A 84 15.78 4.86 -10.59
N ARG A 85 15.31 5.21 -11.80
CA ARG A 85 15.92 4.74 -13.06
C ARG A 85 16.07 5.87 -14.05
N ILE A 86 17.02 5.72 -14.96
CA ILE A 86 17.24 6.63 -16.08
C ILE A 86 16.69 5.95 -17.33
N LEU A 87 15.81 6.63 -18.06
CA LEU A 87 15.30 6.16 -19.35
C LEU A 87 16.36 6.29 -20.43
N GLN A 88 16.15 5.64 -21.59
CA GLN A 88 17.11 5.69 -22.69
C GLN A 88 17.40 7.11 -23.20
N ASN A 89 16.43 8.02 -23.06
CA ASN A 89 16.57 9.44 -23.41
C ASN A 89 17.21 10.30 -22.31
N GLY A 90 17.73 9.70 -21.23
CA GLY A 90 18.38 10.41 -20.11
C GLY A 90 17.43 10.96 -19.04
N THR A 91 16.11 10.78 -19.19
CA THR A 91 15.11 11.22 -18.20
C THR A 91 15.21 10.39 -16.92
N ASN A 92 15.30 11.06 -15.76
CA ASN A 92 15.23 10.37 -14.47
C ASN A 92 13.78 10.13 -14.07
N ILE A 93 13.46 8.91 -13.65
CA ILE A 93 12.15 8.51 -13.15
C ILE A 93 12.28 8.02 -11.71
N LEU A 94 11.44 8.56 -10.83
CA LEU A 94 11.20 8.04 -9.49
C LEU A 94 9.90 7.22 -9.50
N GLU A 95 10.02 5.90 -9.47
CA GLU A 95 8.89 4.98 -9.49
C GLU A 95 8.36 4.74 -8.07
N LEU A 96 7.15 5.27 -7.80
CA LEU A 96 6.50 5.17 -6.49
C LEU A 96 5.41 4.08 -6.44
N PHE A 97 5.39 3.17 -7.39
CA PHE A 97 4.29 2.22 -7.60
C PHE A 97 4.65 0.75 -7.37
N HIS A 98 5.76 0.47 -6.70
CA HIS A 98 6.18 -0.91 -6.36
C HIS A 98 5.54 -1.46 -5.09
N GLY A 99 4.72 -0.65 -4.42
CA GLY A 99 3.95 -1.06 -3.25
C GLY A 99 2.81 -2.04 -3.57
N PRO A 100 2.10 -2.52 -2.53
CA PRO A 100 1.06 -3.53 -2.67
C PRO A 100 -0.07 -3.14 -3.63
N THR A 101 -0.42 -1.87 -3.77
CA THR A 101 -1.55 -1.43 -4.59
C THR A 101 -1.15 -0.75 -5.88
N GLY A 102 0.15 -0.62 -6.16
CA GLY A 102 0.65 -0.06 -7.40
C GLY A 102 0.57 1.47 -7.47
N ALA A 103 0.61 2.16 -6.33
CA ALA A 103 0.55 3.62 -6.28
C ALA A 103 1.31 4.19 -5.08
N PHE A 104 1.79 5.43 -5.20
CA PHE A 104 2.58 6.13 -4.18
C PHE A 104 1.88 6.27 -2.83
N LYS A 105 0.54 6.12 -2.82
CA LYS A 105 -0.28 6.21 -1.63
C LYS A 105 0.01 5.08 -0.63
N ASP A 106 0.62 3.98 -1.10
CA ASP A 106 1.07 2.86 -0.27
C ASP A 106 2.05 3.30 0.84
N PHE A 107 2.98 4.22 0.54
CA PHE A 107 3.97 4.71 1.52
C PHE A 107 3.28 5.34 2.74
N GLY A 108 2.36 6.28 2.50
CA GLY A 108 1.66 6.96 3.57
C GLY A 108 0.61 6.11 4.27
N ALA A 109 -0.19 5.34 3.51
CA ALA A 109 -1.26 4.53 4.08
C ALA A 109 -0.71 3.44 5.00
N ARG A 110 0.36 2.75 4.57
CA ARG A 110 0.99 1.68 5.36
C ARG A 110 1.69 2.22 6.60
N PHE A 111 2.39 3.35 6.50
CA PHE A 111 2.98 4.00 7.66
C PHE A 111 1.92 4.35 8.71
N LEU A 112 0.83 5.01 8.29
CA LEU A 112 -0.27 5.36 9.18
C LEU A 112 -0.91 4.13 9.83
N ALA A 113 -1.14 3.06 9.06
CA ALA A 113 -1.68 1.81 9.58
C ALA A 113 -0.76 1.15 10.62
N GLN A 114 0.55 1.17 10.40
CA GLN A 114 1.53 0.68 11.37
C GLN A 114 1.51 1.52 12.65
N CYS A 115 1.44 2.85 12.56
CA CYS A 115 1.29 3.72 13.74
C CYS A 115 0.02 3.39 14.53
N PHE A 116 -1.14 3.31 13.87
CA PHE A 116 -2.41 3.02 14.54
C PHE A 116 -2.45 1.62 15.16
N GLY A 117 -1.89 0.61 14.47
CA GLY A 117 -1.75 -0.75 15.02
C GLY A 117 -0.91 -0.80 16.31
N LYS A 118 0.06 0.11 16.47
CA LYS A 118 0.84 0.25 17.71
C LYS A 118 0.08 0.97 18.81
N LEU A 119 -0.74 1.97 18.46
CA LEU A 119 -1.58 2.69 19.41
C LEU A 119 -2.70 1.83 19.99
N LYS A 120 -3.19 0.82 19.25
CA LYS A 120 -4.25 -0.13 19.67
C LYS A 120 -5.52 0.56 20.17
N LYS A 121 -5.84 1.74 19.65
CA LYS A 121 -7.07 2.48 19.97
C LYS A 121 -8.21 2.00 19.07
N LYS A 122 -9.43 1.96 19.61
CA LYS A 122 -10.64 1.74 18.81
C LYS A 122 -10.93 3.03 18.05
N ILE A 123 -10.77 3.01 16.73
CA ILE A 123 -10.96 4.16 15.85
C ILE A 123 -11.69 3.73 14.59
N THR A 124 -12.44 4.66 14.01
CA THR A 124 -13.13 4.44 12.74
C THR A 124 -12.58 5.41 11.71
N ILE A 125 -11.97 4.87 10.66
CA ILE A 125 -11.37 5.63 9.59
C ILE A 125 -12.43 5.89 8.52
N LEU A 126 -12.66 7.16 8.20
CA LEU A 126 -13.50 7.55 7.05
C LEU A 126 -12.63 8.10 5.93
N VAL A 127 -12.77 7.52 4.74
CA VAL A 127 -12.02 7.93 3.54
C VAL A 127 -12.96 8.04 2.36
N ALA A 128 -13.04 9.23 1.76
CA ALA A 128 -13.55 9.41 0.41
C ALA A 128 -12.39 9.32 -0.59
N THR A 129 -12.60 8.64 -1.72
CA THR A 129 -11.55 8.46 -2.73
C THR A 129 -12.06 8.60 -4.16
N SER A 130 -11.16 9.03 -5.05
CA SER A 130 -11.27 8.92 -6.51
C SER A 130 -10.50 7.71 -7.09
N GLY A 131 -10.17 6.71 -6.27
CA GLY A 131 -9.52 5.46 -6.71
C GLY A 131 -8.39 5.03 -5.78
N ASP A 132 -7.14 5.42 -6.09
CA ASP A 132 -5.94 4.89 -5.44
C ASP A 132 -5.89 5.08 -3.92
N THR A 133 -6.47 6.16 -3.37
CA THR A 133 -6.43 6.40 -1.92
C THR A 133 -7.21 5.32 -1.18
N GLY A 134 -8.38 4.95 -1.69
CA GLY A 134 -9.20 3.89 -1.11
C GLY A 134 -8.50 2.55 -1.21
N SER A 135 -7.92 2.20 -2.37
CA SER A 135 -7.17 0.95 -2.53
C SER A 135 -6.01 0.85 -1.52
N ALA A 136 -5.20 1.90 -1.38
CA ALA A 136 -4.06 1.91 -0.47
C ALA A 136 -4.49 1.86 1.00
N VAL A 137 -5.54 2.59 1.39
CA VAL A 137 -6.06 2.58 2.77
C VAL A 137 -6.67 1.21 3.08
N ALA A 138 -7.55 0.70 2.22
CA ALA A 138 -8.17 -0.61 2.41
C ALA A 138 -7.11 -1.72 2.55
N SER A 139 -6.12 -1.73 1.65
CA SER A 139 -5.00 -2.68 1.72
C SER A 139 -4.12 -2.53 2.96
N ALA A 140 -3.89 -1.30 3.43
CA ALA A 140 -3.01 -1.04 4.57
C ALA A 140 -3.67 -1.35 5.92
N PHE A 141 -4.98 -1.11 6.03
CA PHE A 141 -5.74 -1.26 7.27
C PHE A 141 -6.43 -2.62 7.43
N HIS A 142 -6.48 -3.44 6.38
CA HIS A 142 -7.06 -4.78 6.45
C HIS A 142 -6.37 -5.62 7.54
N GLY A 143 -7.17 -6.18 8.45
CA GLY A 143 -6.70 -6.97 9.60
C GLY A 143 -6.03 -6.17 10.73
N VAL A 144 -6.03 -4.84 10.68
CA VAL A 144 -5.45 -3.99 11.73
C VAL A 144 -6.50 -3.69 12.81
N HIS A 145 -6.63 -4.55 13.81
CA HIS A 145 -7.59 -4.33 14.91
C HIS A 145 -7.03 -3.46 16.05
N PRO A 146 -7.89 -2.74 16.81
CA PRO A 146 -9.36 -2.67 16.72
C PRO A 146 -9.85 -1.49 15.87
N ILE A 147 -9.29 -1.31 14.67
CA ILE A 147 -9.63 -0.21 13.73
C ILE A 147 -10.69 -0.71 12.75
N GLU A 148 -11.69 0.12 12.48
CA GLU A 148 -12.61 -0.06 11.36
C GLU A 148 -12.26 0.96 10.27
N ALA A 149 -12.26 0.57 9.00
CA ALA A 149 -12.04 1.50 7.89
C ALA A 149 -13.19 1.45 6.89
N ILE A 150 -13.77 2.63 6.64
CA ILE A 150 -14.92 2.82 5.77
C ILE A 150 -14.49 3.68 4.59
N VAL A 151 -14.54 3.10 3.40
CA VAL A 151 -14.04 3.69 2.16
C VAL A 151 -15.21 3.99 1.23
N LEU A 152 -15.45 5.28 0.98
CA LEU A 152 -16.47 5.78 0.08
C LEU A 152 -15.85 6.08 -1.28
N TYR A 153 -16.49 5.63 -2.35
CA TYR A 153 -16.07 5.91 -3.71
C TYR A 153 -17.29 6.16 -4.62
N PRO A 154 -17.16 7.06 -5.61
CA PRO A 154 -18.23 7.35 -6.56
C PRO A 154 -18.45 6.17 -7.52
N LYS A 155 -19.72 5.84 -7.74
CA LYS A 155 -20.16 4.81 -8.70
C LYS A 155 -19.76 5.19 -10.13
N ASP A 156 -19.16 4.24 -10.86
CA ASP A 156 -18.81 4.39 -12.28
C ASP A 156 -17.84 5.54 -12.62
N LYS A 157 -17.06 6.04 -11.63
CA LYS A 157 -16.07 7.14 -11.81
C LYS A 157 -14.62 6.74 -11.51
N ILE A 158 -14.35 5.46 -11.26
CA ILE A 158 -12.99 4.90 -11.06
C ILE A 158 -12.78 3.74 -12.02
N SER A 159 -11.53 3.36 -12.31
CA SER A 159 -11.28 2.21 -13.20
C SER A 159 -11.79 0.92 -12.56
N ASN A 160 -12.16 -0.06 -13.39
CA ASN A 160 -12.64 -1.36 -12.89
C ASN A 160 -11.59 -2.03 -11.99
N PHE A 161 -10.31 -1.91 -12.36
CA PHE A 161 -9.22 -2.44 -11.54
C PHE A 161 -9.10 -1.74 -10.18
N GLN A 162 -9.28 -0.41 -10.12
CA GLN A 162 -9.28 0.34 -8.86
C GLN A 162 -10.45 -0.06 -7.96
N GLU A 163 -11.65 -0.27 -8.53
CA GLU A 163 -12.83 -0.76 -7.78
C GLU A 163 -12.57 -2.15 -7.20
N ILE A 164 -11.99 -3.08 -7.96
CA ILE A 164 -11.58 -4.41 -7.45
C ILE A 164 -10.63 -4.26 -6.27
N GLN A 165 -9.54 -3.49 -6.42
CA GLN A 165 -8.56 -3.28 -5.35
C GLN A 165 -9.13 -2.61 -4.09
N LEU A 166 -10.22 -1.85 -4.23
CA LEU A 166 -10.87 -1.19 -3.11
C LEU A 166 -11.86 -2.11 -2.41
N THR A 167 -12.55 -2.96 -3.16
CA THR A 167 -13.70 -3.74 -2.69
C THR A 167 -13.35 -5.19 -2.35
N CYS A 168 -12.16 -5.67 -2.68
CA CYS A 168 -11.76 -7.06 -2.45
C CYS A 168 -11.45 -7.43 -0.98
N TRP A 169 -11.67 -6.51 -0.04
CA TRP A 169 -11.32 -6.69 1.37
C TRP A 169 -12.54 -7.00 2.22
N ASP A 170 -12.33 -7.81 3.25
CA ASP A 170 -13.33 -8.21 4.23
C ASP A 170 -12.91 -7.78 5.66
N ASP A 171 -13.46 -8.45 6.67
CA ASP A 171 -13.15 -8.24 8.09
C ASP A 171 -13.48 -6.83 8.61
N ASN A 172 -12.49 -5.94 8.74
CA ASN A 172 -12.61 -4.59 9.31
C ASN A 172 -12.66 -3.48 8.24
N ILE A 173 -12.79 -3.85 6.97
CA ILE A 173 -12.90 -2.92 5.84
C ILE A 173 -14.34 -2.93 5.33
N THR A 174 -14.94 -1.75 5.20
CA THR A 174 -16.26 -1.56 4.56
C THR A 174 -16.15 -0.62 3.38
N SER A 175 -16.54 -1.11 2.21
CA SER A 175 -16.55 -0.32 0.97
C SER A 175 -17.96 0.14 0.65
N ILE A 176 -18.13 1.43 0.40
CA ILE A 176 -19.42 2.07 0.12
C ILE A 176 -19.35 2.73 -1.25
N ARG A 177 -20.17 2.25 -2.18
CA ARG A 177 -20.31 2.83 -3.51
C ARG A 177 -21.44 3.85 -3.51
N VAL A 178 -21.09 5.10 -3.77
CA VAL A 178 -22.01 6.23 -3.68
C VAL A 178 -22.51 6.60 -5.08
N ASP A 179 -23.82 6.66 -5.26
CA ASP A 179 -24.45 7.26 -6.44
C ASP A 179 -24.29 8.79 -6.39
N GLY A 180 -23.18 9.24 -6.96
CA GLY A 180 -22.70 10.62 -6.92
C GLY A 180 -21.26 10.73 -7.46
N ASP A 181 -20.66 11.90 -7.32
CA ASP A 181 -19.27 12.17 -7.69
C ASP A 181 -18.32 12.13 -6.47
N PHE A 182 -17.03 12.37 -6.71
CA PHE A 182 -16.03 12.42 -5.64
C PHE A 182 -16.34 13.50 -4.60
N ASP A 183 -16.83 14.66 -5.05
CA ASP A 183 -17.20 15.77 -4.17
C ASP A 183 -18.36 15.41 -3.25
N SER A 184 -19.32 14.62 -3.73
CA SER A 184 -20.41 14.04 -2.94
C SER A 184 -19.88 13.11 -1.84
N CYS A 185 -18.98 12.17 -2.18
CA CYS A 185 -18.31 11.31 -1.20
C CYS A 185 -17.55 12.14 -0.14
N GLN A 186 -16.80 13.15 -0.58
CA GLN A 186 -16.03 14.01 0.30
C GLN A 186 -16.95 14.84 1.23
N LYS A 187 -18.08 15.32 0.71
CA LYS A 187 -19.08 16.06 1.49
C LYS A 187 -19.69 15.20 2.59
N LEU A 188 -20.05 13.95 2.31
CA LEU A 188 -20.56 13.01 3.33
C LEU A 188 -19.56 12.80 4.46
N VAL A 189 -18.29 12.57 4.12
CA VAL A 189 -17.22 12.41 5.12
C VAL A 189 -17.04 13.69 5.94
N LYS A 190 -17.01 14.87 5.32
CA LYS A 190 -16.91 16.15 6.02
C LYS A 190 -18.11 16.41 6.95
N GLN A 191 -19.32 16.09 6.51
CA GLN A 191 -20.53 16.21 7.33
C GLN A 191 -20.46 15.29 8.55
N ALA A 192 -20.00 14.04 8.40
CA ALA A 192 -19.80 13.14 9.52
C ALA A 192 -18.77 13.68 10.54
N PHE A 193 -17.68 14.31 10.08
CA PHE A 193 -16.71 14.96 10.97
C PHE A 193 -17.23 16.22 11.65
N SER A 194 -18.19 16.93 11.06
CA SER A 194 -18.79 18.12 11.67
C SER A 194 -19.75 17.79 12.82
N ASP A 195 -20.27 16.57 12.85
CA ASP A 195 -21.07 16.06 13.97
C ASP A 195 -20.15 15.59 15.10
N LYS A 196 -20.05 16.41 16.16
CA LYS A 196 -19.17 16.15 17.31
C LYS A 196 -19.61 14.93 18.11
N GLU A 197 -20.92 14.71 18.27
CA GLU A 197 -21.42 13.57 19.04
C GLU A 197 -21.07 12.26 18.30
N PHE A 198 -21.32 12.24 17.00
CA PHE A 198 -21.00 11.11 16.13
C PHE A 198 -19.49 10.86 16.04
N THR A 199 -18.70 11.92 15.88
CA THR A 199 -17.23 11.87 15.87
C THR A 199 -16.68 11.26 17.16
N ASN A 200 -17.17 11.71 18.31
CA ASN A 200 -16.75 11.21 19.61
C ASN A 200 -17.22 9.77 19.87
N LYS A 201 -18.42 9.41 19.44
CA LYS A 201 -18.97 8.06 19.58
C LYS A 201 -18.11 7.00 18.88
N PHE A 202 -17.63 7.30 17.67
CA PHE A 202 -16.90 6.36 16.83
C PHE A 202 -15.39 6.57 16.80
N ASN A 203 -14.88 7.59 17.50
CA ASN A 203 -13.50 8.08 17.40
C ASN A 203 -13.11 8.25 15.93
N LEU A 204 -13.90 9.04 15.19
CA LEU A 204 -13.70 9.21 13.77
C LEU A 204 -12.34 9.85 13.49
N THR A 205 -11.63 9.32 12.51
CA THR A 205 -10.40 9.89 11.98
C THR A 205 -10.32 9.71 10.47
N SER A 206 -9.45 10.46 9.81
CA SER A 206 -9.24 10.34 8.36
C SER A 206 -7.88 9.73 8.06
N ALA A 207 -7.83 8.88 7.05
CA ALA A 207 -6.58 8.40 6.45
C ALA A 207 -6.26 9.09 5.11
N ASN A 208 -6.89 10.24 4.81
CA ASN A 208 -6.54 11.07 3.63
C ASN A 208 -5.28 11.91 3.89
N SER A 209 -4.76 12.57 2.85
CA SER A 209 -3.54 13.39 2.95
C SER A 209 -3.65 14.62 3.86
N ILE A 210 -4.83 14.88 4.44
CA ILE A 210 -5.00 15.84 5.54
C ILE A 210 -4.32 15.34 6.82
N ASN A 211 -4.27 14.02 7.05
CA ASN A 211 -3.60 13.43 8.20
C ASN A 211 -2.07 13.56 8.05
N ILE A 212 -1.40 14.08 9.08
CA ILE A 212 0.06 14.29 9.06
C ILE A 212 0.85 12.99 8.85
N GLY A 213 0.30 11.85 9.29
CA GLY A 213 0.88 10.53 9.07
C GLY A 213 0.78 10.03 7.65
N ARG A 214 0.04 10.69 6.77
CA ARG A 214 0.11 10.46 5.32
C ARG A 214 1.20 11.31 4.67
N LEU A 215 1.46 12.52 5.16
CA LEU A 215 2.38 13.48 4.54
C LEU A 215 3.83 13.21 4.95
N LEU A 216 4.15 13.09 6.24
CA LEU A 216 5.53 12.83 6.71
C LEU A 216 6.23 11.65 6.00
N PRO A 217 5.62 10.45 5.88
CA PRO A 217 6.27 9.33 5.18
C PRO A 217 6.46 9.58 3.67
N GLN A 218 5.78 10.56 3.07
CA GLN A 218 6.02 10.93 1.67
C GLN A 218 7.34 11.70 1.50
N CYS A 219 7.84 12.39 2.53
CA CYS A 219 9.13 13.06 2.47
C CYS A 219 10.29 12.07 2.26
N VAL A 220 10.14 10.83 2.75
CA VAL A 220 11.18 9.80 2.73
C VAL A 220 11.67 9.51 1.32
N TYR A 221 10.77 9.35 0.34
CA TYR A 221 11.20 9.02 -1.03
C TYR A 221 11.81 10.21 -1.77
N TYR A 222 11.46 11.45 -1.40
CA TYR A 222 12.15 12.64 -1.92
C TYR A 222 13.55 12.76 -1.35
N ILE A 223 13.73 12.50 -0.06
CA ILE A 223 15.05 12.46 0.58
C ILE A 223 15.92 11.39 -0.09
N PHE A 224 15.40 10.18 -0.22
CA PHE A 224 16.11 9.09 -0.88
C PHE A 224 16.52 9.48 -2.31
N ALA A 225 15.59 10.02 -3.09
CA ALA A 225 15.85 10.40 -4.48
C ALA A 225 16.84 11.57 -4.60
N CYS A 226 16.69 12.64 -3.81
CA CYS A 226 17.56 13.81 -3.93
C CYS A 226 18.98 13.54 -3.40
N ILE A 227 19.13 12.71 -2.34
CA ILE A 227 20.44 12.29 -1.85
C ILE A 227 21.13 11.44 -2.91
N LYS A 228 20.45 10.43 -3.46
CA LYS A 228 21.02 9.59 -4.51
C LYS A 228 21.43 10.41 -5.73
N PHE A 229 20.55 11.30 -6.20
CA PHE A 229 20.86 12.19 -7.32
C PHE A 229 22.06 13.10 -7.03
N TYR A 230 22.14 13.66 -5.82
CA TYR A 230 23.26 14.50 -5.40
C TYR A 230 24.57 13.73 -5.30
N GLN A 231 24.55 12.47 -4.85
CA GLN A 231 25.73 11.60 -4.81
C GLN A 231 26.24 11.27 -6.21
N ASP A 232 25.32 10.99 -7.14
CA ASP A 232 25.66 10.56 -8.49
C ASP A 232 26.13 11.75 -9.37
N ASN A 233 25.64 12.97 -9.13
CA ASN A 233 25.83 14.11 -10.03
C ASN A 233 26.49 15.34 -9.39
N HIS A 234 26.60 15.40 -8.05
CA HIS A 234 26.99 16.61 -7.30
C HIS A 234 26.11 17.84 -7.58
N GLU A 235 24.87 17.62 -8.01
CA GLU A 235 23.88 18.64 -8.33
C GLU A 235 22.61 18.46 -7.51
N LYS A 236 21.89 19.57 -7.27
CA LYS A 236 20.60 19.54 -6.59
C LYS A 236 19.52 18.96 -7.50
N ALA A 237 18.68 18.09 -6.95
CA ALA A 237 17.61 17.45 -7.71
C ALA A 237 16.48 18.45 -8.04
N SER A 238 15.94 18.37 -9.26
CA SER A 238 14.73 19.09 -9.65
C SER A 238 13.62 18.09 -9.98
N PHE A 239 12.40 18.31 -9.46
CA PHE A 239 11.30 17.35 -9.59
C PHE A 239 10.15 17.89 -10.43
N ILE A 240 9.52 17.03 -11.22
CA ILE A 240 8.18 17.28 -11.78
C ILE A 240 7.20 16.30 -11.15
N ILE A 241 6.18 16.83 -10.48
CA ILE A 241 5.29 16.11 -9.57
C ILE A 241 3.85 16.19 -10.09
N PRO A 242 3.24 15.05 -10.50
CA PRO A 242 1.80 14.96 -10.71
C PRO A 242 1.03 15.35 -9.44
N THR A 243 0.24 16.41 -9.53
CA THR A 243 -0.33 17.10 -8.36
C THR A 243 -1.84 17.26 -8.48
N GLY A 244 -2.56 16.76 -7.46
CA GLY A 244 -3.99 17.02 -7.22
C GLY A 244 -4.17 17.69 -5.85
N ASN A 245 -4.39 16.90 -4.79
CA ASN A 245 -4.60 17.43 -3.43
C ASN A 245 -3.35 18.04 -2.73
N MET A 246 -2.27 18.28 -3.48
CA MET A 246 -0.98 18.90 -3.09
C MET A 246 -0.15 18.21 -1.98
N GLY A 247 -0.62 17.11 -1.37
CA GLY A 247 0.13 16.43 -0.29
C GLY A 247 1.52 15.90 -0.72
N ASN A 248 1.62 15.33 -1.92
CA ASN A 248 2.88 14.81 -2.47
C ASN A 248 3.87 15.95 -2.75
N ALA A 249 3.40 17.02 -3.40
CA ALA A 249 4.18 18.23 -3.61
C ALA A 249 4.63 18.88 -2.29
N MET A 250 3.75 18.94 -1.30
CA MET A 250 4.07 19.48 0.02
C MET A 250 5.21 18.71 0.70
N ALA A 251 5.27 17.39 0.53
CA ALA A 251 6.37 16.59 1.05
C ALA A 251 7.72 16.99 0.42
N ALA A 252 7.78 17.22 -0.90
CA ALA A 252 9.00 17.72 -1.56
C ALA A 252 9.38 19.13 -1.07
N ILE A 253 8.40 20.01 -0.89
CA ILE A 253 8.59 21.37 -0.37
C ILE A 253 9.16 21.31 1.05
N TRP A 254 8.63 20.43 1.90
CA TRP A 254 9.12 20.20 3.26
C TRP A 254 10.55 19.67 3.27
N VAL A 255 10.87 18.73 2.40
CA VAL A 255 12.23 18.20 2.26
C VAL A 255 13.21 19.31 1.89
N LYS A 256 12.89 20.15 0.89
CA LYS A 256 13.70 21.31 0.55
C LYS A 256 13.83 22.29 1.73
N LYS A 257 12.73 22.58 2.43
CA LYS A 257 12.73 23.49 3.58
C LYS A 257 13.59 23.00 4.74
N MET A 258 13.72 21.68 4.89
CA MET A 258 14.58 21.04 5.90
C MET A 258 16.05 20.94 5.47
N GLY A 259 16.43 21.54 4.33
CA GLY A 259 17.82 21.72 3.90
C GLY A 259 18.31 20.72 2.86
N PHE A 260 17.51 19.72 2.47
CA PHE A 260 17.92 18.71 1.50
C PHE A 260 18.16 19.30 0.09
N PRO A 261 19.03 18.69 -0.73
CA PRO A 261 19.52 19.27 -1.98
C PRO A 261 18.49 19.19 -3.12
N ILE A 262 17.43 20.00 -3.01
CA ILE A 262 16.39 20.19 -4.02
C ILE A 262 16.53 21.59 -4.63
N ASP A 263 16.57 21.68 -5.95
CA ASP A 263 16.61 22.94 -6.70
C ASP A 263 15.20 23.43 -7.04
N LYS A 264 14.56 22.86 -8.07
CA LYS A 264 13.22 23.25 -8.54
C LYS A 264 12.15 22.19 -8.26
N ILE A 265 10.91 22.64 -8.07
CA ILE A 265 9.73 21.79 -7.89
C ILE A 265 8.65 22.24 -8.87
N ILE A 266 8.29 21.40 -9.82
CA ILE A 266 7.27 21.67 -10.81
C ILE A 266 6.03 20.84 -10.50
N LEU A 267 4.88 21.49 -10.47
CA LEU A 267 3.58 20.86 -10.22
C LEU A 267 2.87 20.66 -11.56
N SER A 268 2.76 19.42 -12.03
CA SER A 268 1.94 19.11 -13.21
C SER A 268 0.52 18.76 -12.75
N CYS A 269 -0.45 19.60 -13.09
CA CYS A 269 -1.87 19.40 -12.85
C CYS A 269 -2.55 18.91 -14.14
N ASN A 270 -3.72 18.28 -14.02
CA ASN A 270 -4.60 18.09 -15.17
C ASN A 270 -5.44 19.36 -15.41
N GLU A 271 -6.54 19.27 -16.14
CA GLU A 271 -7.44 20.41 -16.42
C GLU A 271 -8.09 21.06 -15.17
N ASN A 272 -7.91 20.45 -13.99
CA ASN A 272 -8.19 21.08 -12.69
C ASN A 272 -7.03 22.01 -12.31
N ASP A 273 -7.08 23.24 -12.82
CA ASP A 273 -5.98 24.22 -12.82
C ASP A 273 -5.95 25.16 -11.60
N VAL A 274 -6.68 24.84 -10.52
CA VAL A 274 -6.78 25.72 -9.34
C VAL A 274 -5.42 26.03 -8.69
N ILE A 275 -4.51 25.05 -8.68
CA ILE A 275 -3.13 25.24 -8.19
C ILE A 275 -2.35 26.16 -9.13
N VAL A 276 -2.51 25.99 -10.45
CA VAL A 276 -1.84 26.82 -11.46
C VAL A 276 -2.25 28.29 -11.29
N LYS A 277 -3.55 28.55 -11.18
CA LYS A 277 -4.11 29.89 -10.95
C LYS A 277 -3.60 30.52 -9.66
N TYR A 278 -3.50 29.74 -8.57
CA TYR A 278 -2.94 30.22 -7.31
C TYR A 278 -1.46 30.63 -7.46
N PHE A 279 -0.61 29.84 -8.13
CA PHE A 279 0.79 30.20 -8.33
C PHE A 279 0.98 31.38 -9.31
N GLN A 280 0.00 31.66 -10.18
CA GLN A 280 0.02 32.82 -11.08
C GLN A 280 -0.46 34.13 -10.43
N SER A 281 -1.52 34.06 -9.62
CA SER A 281 -2.20 35.25 -9.08
C SER A 281 -1.93 35.50 -7.59
N GLY A 282 -1.59 34.46 -6.82
CA GLY A 282 -1.55 34.48 -5.36
C GLY A 282 -2.92 34.29 -4.69
N ASP A 283 -4.01 34.34 -5.45
CA ASP A 283 -5.38 34.20 -4.95
C ASP A 283 -5.87 32.76 -5.08
N PHE A 284 -6.47 32.25 -4.01
CA PHE A 284 -7.04 30.91 -3.99
C PHE A 284 -8.56 30.97 -3.95
N GLU A 285 -9.19 30.42 -4.99
CA GLU A 285 -10.63 30.21 -5.06
C GLU A 285 -10.92 28.74 -5.41
N PRO A 286 -11.58 27.97 -4.52
CA PRO A 286 -12.00 26.60 -4.82
C PRO A 286 -12.92 26.55 -6.05
N GLN A 287 -12.74 25.52 -6.88
CA GLN A 287 -13.56 25.28 -8.06
C GLN A 287 -14.22 23.90 -7.98
N PRO A 288 -15.34 23.66 -8.69
CA PRO A 288 -15.86 22.31 -8.90
C PRO A 288 -14.83 21.43 -9.61
N SER A 289 -14.74 20.15 -9.22
CA SER A 289 -13.84 19.22 -9.89
C SER A 289 -14.33 18.89 -11.31
N LYS A 290 -13.39 18.77 -12.26
CA LYS A 290 -13.63 18.32 -13.63
C LYS A 290 -13.10 16.89 -13.80
N PRO A 291 -13.90 15.93 -14.28
CA PRO A 291 -13.42 14.58 -14.58
C PRO A 291 -12.36 14.59 -15.69
N THR A 292 -11.25 13.89 -15.49
CA THR A 292 -10.18 13.73 -16.49
C THR A 292 -9.66 12.28 -16.55
N LEU A 293 -8.77 11.97 -17.50
CA LEU A 293 -8.05 10.69 -17.54
C LEU A 293 -7.15 10.47 -16.32
N ALA A 294 -6.63 11.56 -15.74
CA ALA A 294 -5.81 11.53 -14.54
C ALA A 294 -6.68 11.67 -13.28
N ASN A 295 -7.72 10.85 -13.15
CA ASN A 295 -8.79 10.96 -12.14
C ASN A 295 -8.35 11.18 -10.68
N ALA A 296 -7.25 10.57 -10.23
CA ALA A 296 -6.69 10.79 -8.90
C ALA A 296 -6.19 12.25 -8.64
N MET A 297 -6.10 13.08 -9.69
CA MET A 297 -5.74 14.49 -9.65
C MET A 297 -6.93 15.43 -9.86
N ASP A 298 -8.15 14.91 -10.04
CA ASP A 298 -9.38 15.70 -10.20
C ASP A 298 -9.77 16.36 -8.88
N VAL A 299 -9.13 17.49 -8.57
CA VAL A 299 -9.26 18.19 -7.30
C VAL A 299 -9.38 19.69 -7.54
N GLY A 300 -10.58 20.23 -7.32
CA GLY A 300 -10.83 21.67 -7.38
C GLY A 300 -10.64 22.41 -6.05
N ASN A 301 -10.44 21.68 -4.93
CA ASN A 301 -10.17 22.25 -3.61
C ASN A 301 -9.01 21.48 -2.90
N PRO A 302 -7.74 21.78 -3.25
CA PRO A 302 -6.58 21.05 -2.76
C PRO A 302 -6.32 21.34 -1.28
N SER A 303 -6.63 20.38 -0.40
CA SER A 303 -6.54 20.54 1.05
C SER A 303 -5.14 20.94 1.53
N ASN A 304 -4.07 20.41 0.93
CA ASN A 304 -2.70 20.72 1.37
C ASN A 304 -2.18 22.07 0.90
N LEU A 305 -2.93 22.80 0.07
CA LEU A 305 -2.58 24.19 -0.24
C LEU A 305 -2.62 25.05 1.03
N GLU A 306 -3.47 24.72 2.00
CA GLU A 306 -3.50 25.40 3.31
C GLU A 306 -2.16 25.28 4.06
N ARG A 307 -1.50 24.12 4.01
CA ARG A 307 -0.15 23.92 4.58
C ARG A 307 0.90 24.76 3.86
N PHE A 308 0.77 24.94 2.55
CA PHE A 308 1.67 25.79 1.77
C PHE A 308 1.49 27.27 2.13
N ILE A 309 0.23 27.74 2.19
CA ILE A 309 -0.09 29.12 2.58
C ILE A 309 0.43 29.42 3.99
N ASP A 310 0.24 28.51 4.94
CA ASP A 310 0.77 28.63 6.30
C ASP A 310 2.31 28.68 6.30
N LEU A 311 2.97 27.80 5.55
CA LEU A 311 4.43 27.80 5.41
C LEU A 311 4.94 29.14 4.86
N LYS A 312 4.27 29.71 3.85
CA LYS A 312 4.61 31.01 3.27
C LYS A 312 4.41 32.18 4.23
N LYS A 313 3.44 32.08 5.15
CA LYS A 313 3.26 33.07 6.22
C LYS A 313 4.36 33.00 7.27
N MET A 314 4.81 31.78 7.61
CA MET A 314 5.85 31.56 8.63
C MET A 314 7.26 31.91 8.13
N TYR A 315 7.52 31.71 6.84
CA TYR A 315 8.83 31.91 6.24
C TYR A 315 8.69 32.84 5.04
N SER A 316 9.38 33.98 5.10
CA SER A 316 9.47 34.96 3.99
C SER A 316 10.33 34.47 2.83
N ASP A 317 10.50 33.16 2.66
CA ASP A 317 11.28 32.58 1.57
C ASP A 317 10.59 32.91 0.24
N GLU A 318 11.35 33.35 -0.76
CA GLU A 318 10.86 33.45 -2.14
C GLU A 318 10.64 32.03 -2.69
N PHE A 319 9.38 31.62 -2.82
CA PHE A 319 8.96 30.31 -3.34
C PHE A 319 9.09 30.19 -4.86
N ASP A 320 9.92 31.02 -5.50
CA ASP A 320 10.17 31.13 -6.95
C ASP A 320 10.84 29.89 -7.56
N TYR A 321 11.17 28.91 -6.70
CA TYR A 321 11.59 27.59 -7.14
C TYR A 321 10.41 26.66 -7.46
N ILE A 322 9.17 27.10 -7.24
CA ILE A 322 7.95 26.34 -7.50
C ILE A 322 7.19 26.95 -8.67
N GLU A 323 6.87 26.12 -9.65
CA GLU A 323 6.01 26.49 -10.77
C GLU A 323 4.94 25.42 -10.97
N ALA A 324 3.82 25.81 -11.60
CA ALA A 324 2.71 24.91 -11.84
C ALA A 324 2.22 25.01 -13.29
N TYR A 325 1.93 23.87 -13.89
CA TYR A 325 1.50 23.73 -15.27
C TYR A 325 0.25 22.85 -15.34
N SER A 326 -0.66 23.16 -16.27
CA SER A 326 -1.85 22.37 -16.54
C SER A 326 -1.65 21.55 -17.82
N VAL A 327 -2.21 20.35 -17.84
CA VAL A 327 -2.16 19.42 -18.97
C VAL A 327 -3.56 18.89 -19.28
N THR A 328 -3.95 18.97 -20.54
CA THR A 328 -5.27 18.52 -21.02
C THR A 328 -5.32 17.00 -21.24
N ASP A 329 -6.51 16.42 -21.27
CA ASP A 329 -6.67 15.00 -21.60
C ASP A 329 -6.14 14.63 -22.99
N GLU A 330 -6.27 15.52 -23.98
CA GLU A 330 -5.69 15.29 -25.31
C GLU A 330 -4.16 15.26 -25.26
N GLU A 331 -3.53 16.14 -24.50
CA GLU A 331 -2.08 16.10 -24.30
C GLU A 331 -1.64 14.84 -23.54
N ILE A 332 -2.39 14.40 -22.53
CA ILE A 332 -2.13 13.12 -21.83
C ILE A 332 -2.14 11.96 -22.83
N LYS A 333 -3.19 11.87 -23.66
CA LYS A 333 -3.30 10.81 -24.69
C LYS A 333 -2.14 10.87 -25.67
N GLN A 334 -1.79 12.05 -26.16
CA GLN A 334 -0.68 12.25 -27.08
C GLN A 334 0.65 11.83 -26.44
N THR A 335 0.91 12.22 -25.19
CA THR A 335 2.13 11.84 -24.48
C THR A 335 2.21 10.33 -24.29
N ILE A 336 1.14 9.65 -23.85
CA ILE A 336 1.12 8.18 -23.71
C ILE A 336 1.44 7.51 -25.05
N ARG A 337 0.76 7.91 -26.13
CA ARG A 337 0.99 7.35 -27.47
C ARG A 337 2.41 7.56 -27.95
N LYS A 338 2.91 8.79 -27.82
CA LYS A 338 4.24 9.19 -28.29
C LYS A 338 5.33 8.41 -27.56
N ARG A 339 5.32 8.39 -26.23
CA ARG A 339 6.32 7.69 -25.40
C ARG A 339 6.34 6.19 -25.67
N PHE A 340 5.17 5.59 -25.89
CA PHE A 340 5.08 4.19 -26.25
C PHE A 340 5.66 3.94 -27.66
N THR A 341 5.24 4.70 -28.66
CA THR A 341 5.64 4.50 -30.06
C THR A 341 7.13 4.77 -30.28
N GLU A 342 7.68 5.80 -29.65
CA GLU A 342 9.07 6.22 -29.85
C GLU A 342 10.07 5.42 -28.98
N ASN A 343 9.66 5.00 -27.78
CA ASN A 343 10.60 4.47 -26.78
C ASN A 343 10.15 3.15 -26.13
N GLY A 344 8.97 2.63 -26.45
CA GLY A 344 8.39 1.44 -25.80
C GLY A 344 8.03 1.69 -24.33
N GLU A 345 7.87 2.95 -23.92
CA GLU A 345 7.62 3.31 -22.53
C GLU A 345 6.13 3.24 -22.18
N LEU A 346 5.81 2.69 -21.01
CA LEU A 346 4.45 2.53 -20.51
C LEU A 346 4.20 3.42 -19.30
N TRP A 347 3.24 4.35 -19.41
CA TRP A 347 2.94 5.34 -18.37
C TRP A 347 1.44 5.43 -18.10
N CYS A 348 1.08 5.62 -16.83
CA CYS A 348 -0.29 5.97 -16.46
C CYS A 348 -0.60 7.44 -16.82
N PRO A 349 -1.89 7.82 -16.93
CA PRO A 349 -2.30 9.20 -17.20
C PRO A 349 -1.66 10.24 -16.28
N HIS A 350 -1.51 9.93 -14.99
CA HIS A 350 -0.89 10.83 -14.01
C HIS A 350 0.59 11.08 -14.28
N THR A 351 1.35 10.04 -14.62
CA THR A 351 2.78 10.21 -14.93
C THR A 351 2.97 10.92 -16.27
N ALA A 352 2.04 10.70 -17.21
CA ALA A 352 2.04 11.38 -18.49
C ALA A 352 1.88 12.90 -18.36
N THR A 353 1.18 13.43 -17.35
CA THR A 353 1.14 14.89 -17.12
C THR A 353 2.53 15.46 -16.85
N ALA A 354 3.33 14.78 -16.01
CA ALA A 354 4.66 15.25 -15.68
C ALA A 354 5.63 15.13 -16.86
N LEU A 355 5.53 14.05 -17.65
CA LEU A 355 6.31 13.87 -18.88
C LEU A 355 5.92 14.91 -19.95
N ARG A 356 4.64 15.28 -20.04
CA ARG A 356 4.17 16.33 -20.95
C ARG A 356 4.75 17.70 -20.59
N VAL A 357 4.78 18.02 -19.29
CA VAL A 357 5.40 19.25 -18.80
C VAL A 357 6.89 19.23 -19.07
N GLN A 358 7.59 18.11 -18.82
CA GLN A 358 9.01 17.96 -19.14
C GLN A 358 9.33 18.33 -20.60
N ASP A 359 8.48 17.91 -21.55
CA ASP A 359 8.65 18.24 -22.96
C ASP A 359 8.54 19.75 -23.27
N GLN A 360 7.94 20.55 -22.37
CA GLN A 360 7.82 22.00 -22.49
C GLN A 360 8.99 22.75 -21.83
N ILE A 361 9.67 22.14 -20.84
CA ILE A 361 10.71 22.81 -20.01
C ILE A 361 12.04 22.04 -20.03
N ILE A 362 12.72 22.02 -21.18
CA ILE A 362 13.94 21.21 -21.43
C ILE A 362 15.21 21.86 -20.82
N ASN A 363 15.08 22.81 -19.91
CA ASN A 363 16.19 23.63 -19.43
C ASN A 363 17.08 22.95 -18.37
N LYS A 364 16.68 21.79 -17.83
CA LYS A 364 17.37 21.09 -16.74
C LYS A 364 17.14 19.57 -16.79
N GLN A 365 17.93 18.83 -16.03
CA GLN A 365 17.68 17.43 -15.77
C GLN A 365 16.57 17.29 -14.70
N TRP A 366 15.43 16.75 -15.11
CA TRP A 366 14.27 16.55 -14.24
C TRP A 366 14.18 15.11 -13.74
N ILE A 367 13.76 14.96 -12.48
CA ILE A 367 13.27 13.71 -11.90
C ILE A 367 11.75 13.72 -11.99
N ILE A 368 11.20 12.87 -12.84
CA ILE A 368 9.76 12.70 -13.02
C ILE A 368 9.24 11.75 -11.94
N VAL A 369 8.26 12.21 -11.17
CA VAL A 369 7.63 11.41 -10.13
C VAL A 369 6.52 10.55 -10.73
N ALA A 370 6.79 9.26 -10.91
CA ALA A 370 5.82 8.32 -11.45
C ALA A 370 4.95 7.73 -10.33
N THR A 371 3.70 8.17 -10.28
CA THR A 371 2.84 8.03 -9.09
C THR A 371 2.01 6.75 -9.04
N ALA A 372 1.79 6.09 -10.17
CA ALA A 372 1.02 4.85 -10.27
C ALA A 372 1.48 3.98 -11.44
N HIS A 373 1.29 2.67 -11.31
CA HIS A 373 1.61 1.72 -12.37
C HIS A 373 0.58 1.81 -13.52
N PRO A 374 0.99 1.78 -14.81
CA PRO A 374 0.07 1.89 -15.96
C PRO A 374 -1.03 0.83 -15.98
N ALA A 375 -0.74 -0.40 -15.52
CA ALA A 375 -1.72 -1.49 -15.45
C ALA A 375 -2.99 -1.17 -14.62
N LYS A 376 -2.94 -0.14 -13.74
CA LYS A 376 -4.13 0.31 -12.99
C LYS A 376 -5.16 1.04 -13.85
N PHE A 377 -4.75 1.50 -15.03
CA PHE A 377 -5.52 2.35 -15.94
C PHE A 377 -5.61 1.72 -17.32
N LYS A 378 -5.66 0.39 -17.42
CA LYS A 378 -5.68 -0.33 -18.72
C LYS A 378 -6.82 0.09 -19.63
N ASP A 379 -7.99 0.38 -19.06
CA ASP A 379 -9.14 0.90 -19.81
C ASP A 379 -8.82 2.20 -20.57
N ILE A 380 -7.82 2.94 -20.12
CA ILE A 380 -7.30 4.16 -20.76
C ILE A 380 -6.05 3.83 -21.59
N VAL A 381 -5.09 3.10 -21.04
CA VAL A 381 -3.77 2.93 -21.65
C VAL A 381 -3.80 1.94 -22.81
N ASP A 382 -4.45 0.77 -22.67
CA ASP A 382 -4.43 -0.28 -23.70
C ASP A 382 -4.96 0.24 -25.05
N PRO A 383 -6.10 0.95 -25.13
CA PRO A 383 -6.60 1.47 -26.41
C PRO A 383 -5.70 2.55 -27.01
N LEU A 384 -4.94 3.29 -26.19
CA LEU A 384 -4.03 4.33 -26.68
C LEU A 384 -2.79 3.73 -27.34
N ILE A 385 -2.26 2.65 -26.78
CA ILE A 385 -1.05 2.01 -27.29
C ILE A 385 -1.31 0.88 -28.29
N GLY A 386 -2.56 0.40 -28.38
CA GLY A 386 -2.93 -0.71 -29.27
C GLY A 386 -2.49 -2.09 -28.77
N GLU A 387 -2.12 -2.21 -27.49
CA GLU A 387 -1.60 -3.43 -26.86
C GLU A 387 -2.26 -3.67 -25.49
N VAL A 388 -2.33 -4.94 -25.07
CA VAL A 388 -2.86 -5.33 -23.76
C VAL A 388 -1.72 -5.47 -22.76
N ILE A 389 -1.60 -4.51 -21.84
CA ILE A 389 -0.54 -4.54 -20.81
C ILE A 389 -0.78 -5.68 -19.82
N SER A 390 0.25 -6.47 -19.49
CA SER A 390 0.13 -7.47 -18.42
C SER A 390 0.15 -6.81 -17.03
N TYR A 391 -0.60 -7.39 -16.09
CA TYR A 391 -0.48 -6.99 -14.69
C TYR A 391 0.81 -7.56 -14.09
N PRO A 392 1.61 -6.77 -13.36
CA PRO A 392 2.70 -7.33 -12.59
C PRO A 392 2.14 -8.22 -11.45
N PRO A 393 2.90 -9.22 -10.94
CA PRO A 393 2.38 -10.21 -10.00
C PRO A 393 1.74 -9.63 -8.72
N ASN A 394 2.24 -8.49 -8.24
CA ASN A 394 1.67 -7.78 -7.09
C ASN A 394 0.27 -7.19 -7.36
N LEU A 395 -0.05 -6.90 -8.63
CA LEU A 395 -1.35 -6.38 -9.04
C LEU A 395 -2.28 -7.47 -9.57
N GLU A 396 -1.74 -8.45 -10.29
CA GLU A 396 -2.50 -9.56 -10.87
C GLU A 396 -3.29 -10.33 -9.81
N ARG A 397 -2.73 -10.49 -8.60
CA ARG A 397 -3.38 -11.22 -7.49
C ARG A 397 -4.78 -10.70 -7.16
N PHE A 398 -5.05 -9.40 -7.36
CA PHE A 398 -6.35 -8.79 -7.05
C PHE A 398 -7.47 -9.27 -7.97
N LEU A 399 -7.14 -9.63 -9.21
CA LEU A 399 -8.13 -10.07 -10.21
C LEU A 399 -8.85 -11.38 -9.82
N SER A 400 -8.24 -12.16 -8.92
CA SER A 400 -8.80 -13.42 -8.41
C SER A 400 -9.69 -13.25 -7.17
N LEU A 401 -9.74 -12.05 -6.59
CA LEU A 401 -10.48 -11.78 -5.36
C LEU A 401 -11.91 -11.33 -5.66
N SER A 402 -12.85 -11.73 -4.83
CA SER A 402 -14.24 -11.26 -4.91
C SER A 402 -14.39 -9.85 -4.35
N SER A 403 -15.15 -9.02 -5.04
CA SER A 403 -15.55 -7.69 -4.57
C SER A 403 -16.71 -7.74 -3.57
N ASN A 404 -16.64 -6.93 -2.53
CA ASN A 404 -17.69 -6.69 -1.55
C ASN A 404 -17.86 -5.19 -1.31
N TYR A 405 -19.08 -4.67 -1.50
CA TYR A 405 -19.40 -3.27 -1.27
C TYR A 405 -20.90 -3.08 -1.02
N THR A 406 -21.27 -1.94 -0.44
CA THR A 406 -22.66 -1.51 -0.26
C THR A 406 -22.97 -0.31 -1.15
N ASP A 407 -24.03 -0.40 -1.95
CA ASP A 407 -24.53 0.73 -2.73
C ASP A 407 -25.34 1.69 -1.84
N MET A 408 -25.18 3.00 -2.05
CA MET A 408 -26.01 4.02 -1.42
C MET A 408 -26.17 5.27 -2.29
N LYS A 409 -27.26 6.01 -2.09
CA LYS A 409 -27.39 7.39 -2.59
C LYS A 409 -26.50 8.32 -1.77
N ALA A 410 -26.14 9.49 -2.32
CA ALA A 410 -25.41 10.52 -1.60
C ALA A 410 -26.26 11.20 -0.50
N ASP A 411 -26.52 10.48 0.60
CA ASP A 411 -27.39 10.90 1.70
C ASP A 411 -26.69 10.67 3.06
N ILE A 412 -26.65 11.72 3.89
CA ILE A 412 -25.93 11.70 5.17
C ILE A 412 -26.62 10.82 6.22
N SER A 413 -27.95 10.76 6.23
CA SER A 413 -28.71 9.93 7.18
C SER A 413 -28.48 8.45 6.89
N VAL A 414 -28.49 8.06 5.61
CA VAL A 414 -28.14 6.70 5.19
C VAL A 414 -26.69 6.37 5.56
N PHE A 415 -25.75 7.29 5.32
CA PHE A 415 -24.33 7.08 5.63
C PHE A 415 -24.10 6.83 7.13
N MET A 416 -24.67 7.70 7.98
CA MET A 416 -24.57 7.55 9.43
C MET A 416 -25.26 6.28 9.93
N GLN A 417 -26.35 5.85 9.31
CA GLN A 417 -27.02 4.58 9.65
C GLN A 417 -26.13 3.37 9.35
N ILE A 418 -25.43 3.35 8.20
CA ILE A 418 -24.50 2.27 7.85
C ILE A 418 -23.41 2.14 8.93
N ILE A 419 -22.79 3.26 9.34
CA ILE A 419 -21.74 3.26 10.37
C ILE A 419 -22.28 2.74 11.72
N ASN A 420 -23.47 3.17 12.13
CA ASN A 420 -24.11 2.68 13.36
C ASN A 420 -24.34 1.16 13.30
N ASN A 421 -24.76 0.63 12.16
CA ASN A 421 -25.02 -0.80 11.97
C ASN A 421 -23.73 -1.64 12.02
N ILE A 422 -22.61 -1.12 11.50
CA ILE A 422 -21.30 -1.79 11.59
C ILE A 422 -20.92 -2.01 13.05
N ASP A 423 -21.04 -0.98 13.89
CA ASP A 423 -20.71 -1.09 15.31
C ASP A 423 -21.64 -2.05 16.07
N GLN A 424 -22.94 -2.04 15.76
CA GLN A 424 -23.89 -3.01 16.31
C GLN A 424 -23.57 -4.45 15.89
N GLY A 425 -23.22 -4.68 14.62
CA GLY A 425 -22.80 -6.00 14.11
C GLY A 425 -21.54 -6.51 14.81
N ILE A 426 -20.59 -5.62 15.13
CA ILE A 426 -19.40 -5.95 15.92
C ILE A 426 -19.78 -6.31 17.36
N LEU A 427 -20.69 -5.56 18.00
CA LEU A 427 -21.18 -5.86 19.34
C LEU A 427 -21.88 -7.23 19.39
N MET A 428 -22.69 -7.59 18.40
CA MET A 428 -23.33 -8.90 18.32
C MET A 428 -22.32 -10.04 18.09
N LYS A 429 -21.33 -9.85 17.21
CA LYS A 429 -20.24 -10.84 17.01
C LYS A 429 -19.41 -11.04 18.29
N LYS A 430 -19.21 -9.99 19.09
CA LYS A 430 -18.55 -10.08 20.41
C LYS A 430 -19.44 -10.78 21.46
N ALA A 431 -20.73 -10.47 21.51
CA ALA A 431 -21.70 -11.13 22.39
C ALA A 431 -21.75 -12.65 22.13
N ASN A 432 -21.71 -13.05 20.86
CA ASN A 432 -21.69 -14.47 20.46
C ASN A 432 -20.33 -15.17 20.62
N ARG A 433 -19.25 -14.45 20.97
CA ARG A 433 -17.92 -15.01 21.27
C ARG A 433 -17.68 -15.25 22.77
N PHE A 434 -18.58 -14.83 23.66
CA PHE A 434 -18.54 -15.28 25.05
C PHE A 434 -19.00 -16.75 25.10
N PRO A 435 -18.27 -17.65 25.78
CA PRO A 435 -18.75 -19.01 25.95
C PRO A 435 -20.06 -18.92 26.71
N LYS A 436 -21.15 -19.46 26.13
CA LYS A 436 -22.32 -19.85 26.92
C LYS A 436 -21.78 -20.71 28.05
N ASN A 437 -21.77 -20.17 29.27
CA ASN A 437 -21.30 -20.88 30.43
C ASN A 437 -22.26 -22.04 30.65
N THR A 438 -21.93 -23.20 30.07
CA THR A 438 -22.57 -24.47 30.33
C THR A 438 -22.20 -24.90 31.73
N LYS A 439 -22.99 -24.48 32.71
CA LYS A 439 -23.17 -25.14 34.01
C LYS A 439 -24.22 -24.40 34.85
N PHE A 440 -25.47 -24.30 34.38
CA PHE A 440 -26.62 -24.08 35.28
C PHE A 440 -27.99 -24.36 34.63
N GLU A 441 -28.10 -25.37 33.74
CA GLU A 441 -29.41 -25.87 33.29
C GLU A 441 -29.43 -27.41 33.21
N LYS A 442 -29.09 -28.05 34.33
CA LYS A 442 -29.46 -29.45 34.59
C LYS A 442 -29.88 -29.60 36.05
N LYS A 443 -31.08 -29.11 36.36
CA LYS A 443 -31.89 -29.65 37.45
C LYS A 443 -33.35 -29.21 37.32
N LEU A 444 -34.08 -29.88 36.43
CA LEU A 444 -35.50 -30.23 36.58
C LEU A 444 -35.84 -31.11 35.38
N GLY A 445 -35.72 -32.42 35.58
CA GLY A 445 -36.25 -33.40 34.66
C GLY A 445 -37.77 -33.42 34.75
N ARG A 446 -38.43 -33.73 33.63
CA ARG A 446 -39.51 -34.71 33.52
C ARG A 446 -39.79 -34.98 32.04
N ASP A 447 -39.65 -36.26 31.74
CA ASP A 447 -40.18 -37.07 30.64
C ASP A 447 -41.17 -36.42 29.66
N VAL A 448 -40.88 -36.53 28.35
CA VAL A 448 -41.81 -37.11 27.34
C VAL A 448 -40.99 -37.78 26.21
N ASP A 449 -41.46 -38.97 25.85
CA ASP A 449 -40.96 -40.01 24.94
C ASP A 449 -40.88 -39.61 23.43
N PRO A 450 -40.07 -40.29 22.58
CA PRO A 450 -39.67 -39.85 21.24
C PRO A 450 -40.36 -40.64 20.11
N LYS A 451 -40.95 -39.96 19.12
CA LYS A 451 -41.24 -40.56 17.80
C LYS A 451 -41.18 -39.53 16.68
N ASN A 452 -40.75 -40.01 15.52
CA ASN A 452 -40.72 -39.38 14.19
C ASN A 452 -39.47 -38.55 13.82
N SER A 453 -38.51 -39.22 13.18
CA SER A 453 -38.31 -38.95 11.75
C SER A 453 -37.63 -40.13 11.08
N ALA A 454 -38.23 -40.54 9.97
CA ALA A 454 -37.86 -41.66 9.15
C ALA A 454 -36.60 -41.37 8.32
N SER A 455 -35.93 -42.47 8.00
CA SER A 455 -34.87 -42.65 7.02
C SER A 455 -35.16 -42.04 5.64
N PHE A 456 -34.15 -41.48 4.98
CA PHE A 456 -33.86 -41.73 3.56
C PHE A 456 -32.36 -41.55 3.25
N HIS A 457 -31.75 -42.62 2.76
CA HIS A 457 -30.48 -42.62 2.02
C HIS A 457 -30.76 -42.28 0.55
N LYS A 458 -29.97 -41.39 -0.07
CA LYS A 458 -29.04 -41.67 -1.20
C LYS A 458 -28.56 -40.38 -1.89
N ASN A 459 -27.25 -40.36 -2.09
CA ASN A 459 -26.44 -39.81 -3.20
C ASN A 459 -26.92 -38.55 -3.94
N ASP A 460 -26.04 -37.55 -3.97
CA ASP A 460 -25.44 -37.13 -5.24
C ASP A 460 -24.06 -36.48 -5.01
N GLU A 461 -23.10 -36.90 -5.83
CA GLU A 461 -21.80 -36.26 -6.05
C GLU A 461 -22.02 -34.97 -6.86
N THR A 462 -21.30 -33.88 -6.53
CA THR A 462 -20.48 -33.11 -7.49
C THR A 462 -19.76 -31.94 -6.81
N ASP A 463 -18.55 -31.66 -7.31
CA ASP A 463 -17.72 -30.47 -7.17
C ASP A 463 -16.91 -30.23 -5.88
N LYS A 464 -15.72 -30.86 -5.84
CA LYS A 464 -14.56 -30.37 -5.08
C LYS A 464 -13.56 -29.72 -6.04
N PRO A 465 -13.06 -28.51 -5.77
CA PRO A 465 -12.04 -27.90 -6.60
C PRO A 465 -10.68 -28.59 -6.38
N THR A 466 -10.10 -29.09 -7.47
CA THR A 466 -8.71 -29.57 -7.52
C THR A 466 -7.76 -28.39 -7.64
N GLY A 467 -6.90 -28.16 -6.64
CA GLY A 467 -5.84 -27.15 -6.70
C GLY A 467 -4.59 -27.61 -5.96
N ASN A 468 -3.42 -27.43 -6.59
CA ASN A 468 -2.13 -27.65 -5.94
C ASN A 468 -1.90 -26.53 -4.89
N PHE A 469 -1.60 -26.90 -3.65
CA PHE A 469 -1.31 -25.94 -2.58
C PHE A 469 0.20 -25.71 -2.45
N VAL A 470 0.64 -24.46 -2.46
CA VAL A 470 2.02 -24.06 -2.14
C VAL A 470 2.00 -23.29 -0.83
N LYS A 471 2.82 -23.70 0.15
CA LYS A 471 2.96 -22.99 1.44
C LYS A 471 4.43 -22.92 1.84
N SER A 472 4.92 -21.70 2.07
CA SER A 472 6.31 -21.41 2.40
C SER A 472 6.48 -21.14 3.89
N PHE A 473 7.55 -21.66 4.50
CA PHE A 473 7.83 -21.46 5.92
C PHE A 473 9.28 -20.99 6.13
N LYS A 474 9.48 -20.17 7.17
CA LYS A 474 10.80 -19.67 7.61
C LYS A 474 11.28 -20.52 8.78
N PHE A 475 12.49 -21.07 8.72
CA PHE A 475 13.06 -21.90 9.80
C PHE A 475 13.94 -21.08 10.75
N PRO A 476 13.94 -21.39 12.06
CA PRO A 476 15.02 -21.03 12.96
C PRO A 476 16.07 -22.16 12.99
N THR A 477 17.31 -21.82 12.59
CA THR A 477 18.60 -22.45 12.94
C THR A 477 18.79 -23.98 12.80
N ILE A 478 19.85 -24.37 12.08
CA ILE A 478 20.36 -25.75 11.97
C ILE A 478 21.07 -26.13 13.28
N SER A 479 20.79 -27.30 13.87
CA SER A 479 21.54 -27.78 15.04
C SER A 479 22.88 -28.43 14.64
N GLU A 480 23.83 -28.52 15.56
CA GLU A 480 25.18 -29.07 15.34
C GLU A 480 25.20 -30.52 14.80
N GLU A 481 24.13 -31.29 15.02
CA GLU A 481 23.95 -32.66 14.54
C GLU A 481 23.27 -32.77 13.15
N GLY A 482 23.05 -31.67 12.43
CA GLY A 482 22.47 -31.69 11.08
C GLY A 482 20.98 -32.03 11.01
N LYS A 483 20.27 -32.01 12.14
CA LYS A 483 18.81 -32.25 12.20
C LYS A 483 18.06 -30.92 12.16
N ILE A 484 17.06 -30.82 11.28
CA ILE A 484 16.16 -29.65 11.18
C ILE A 484 14.85 -29.97 11.91
N PHE A 485 14.50 -29.16 12.92
CA PHE A 485 13.26 -29.34 13.70
C PHE A 485 12.18 -28.34 13.25
N LEU A 486 10.98 -28.85 12.96
CA LEU A 486 9.79 -28.04 12.68
C LEU A 486 9.11 -27.64 14.00
N SER A 487 8.83 -26.36 14.22
CA SER A 487 8.09 -25.91 15.42
C SER A 487 6.58 -26.16 15.28
N ASN A 488 5.93 -26.51 16.40
CA ASN A 488 4.56 -27.02 16.51
C ASN A 488 3.44 -25.98 16.24
N LYS A 489 3.30 -25.47 15.02
CA LYS A 489 2.07 -24.78 14.58
C LYS A 489 1.58 -25.32 13.23
N PHE A 490 1.02 -26.53 13.26
CA PHE A 490 0.28 -27.14 12.15
C PHE A 490 -1.22 -27.17 12.45
N PRO A 491 -2.12 -26.78 11.52
CA PRO A 491 -3.57 -26.80 11.74
C PRO A 491 -4.25 -28.13 11.35
N PHE A 492 -3.50 -29.19 11.04
CA PHE A 492 -4.04 -30.55 10.84
C PHE A 492 -3.24 -31.57 11.67
N LYS A 493 -3.89 -32.69 12.01
CA LYS A 493 -3.43 -33.76 12.94
C LYS A 493 -1.90 -33.88 13.00
N PRO A 494 -1.28 -33.81 14.18
CA PRO A 494 0.18 -33.69 14.30
C PRO A 494 0.85 -34.92 13.70
N MET A 495 1.50 -34.75 12.54
CA MET A 495 2.52 -35.68 12.09
C MET A 495 3.72 -35.50 13.02
N LYS A 496 3.73 -36.23 14.13
CA LYS A 496 4.92 -36.35 14.97
C LYS A 496 6.02 -36.97 14.10
N ASN A 497 7.15 -36.26 13.98
CA ASN A 497 8.43 -36.73 13.42
C ASN A 497 8.57 -36.68 11.89
N LEU A 498 8.46 -35.50 11.28
CA LEU A 498 9.10 -35.27 9.98
C LEU A 498 10.56 -34.86 10.23
N VAL A 499 11.50 -35.80 10.08
CA VAL A 499 12.95 -35.53 10.14
C VAL A 499 13.47 -35.55 8.71
N LEU A 500 13.98 -34.42 8.22
CA LEU A 500 14.75 -34.38 6.98
C LEU A 500 16.12 -34.99 7.26
N GLN A 501 16.35 -36.24 6.83
CA GLN A 501 17.69 -36.82 6.81
C GLN A 501 18.42 -36.27 5.58
N THR A 502 19.43 -35.44 5.82
CA THR A 502 20.41 -35.08 4.80
C THR A 502 21.64 -35.97 4.99
N THR A 503 22.38 -36.27 3.93
CA THR A 503 23.63 -37.03 4.06
C THR A 503 24.75 -36.12 4.54
N ASN A 504 25.68 -36.63 5.36
CA ASN A 504 26.81 -35.84 5.90
C ASN A 504 27.62 -35.13 4.80
N HIS A 505 27.78 -35.79 3.65
CA HIS A 505 28.45 -35.21 2.48
C HIS A 505 27.76 -33.95 1.93
N MET A 506 26.42 -33.88 2.02
CA MET A 506 25.65 -32.73 1.55
C MET A 506 25.77 -31.53 2.51
N ILE A 507 25.88 -31.81 3.82
CA ILE A 507 26.10 -30.77 4.84
C ILE A 507 27.51 -30.17 4.71
N GLU A 508 28.53 -31.01 4.52
CA GLU A 508 29.91 -30.54 4.31
C GLU A 508 30.01 -29.67 3.06
N ARG A 509 29.44 -30.09 1.94
CA ARG A 509 29.46 -29.32 0.69
C ARG A 509 28.71 -27.99 0.80
N MET A 510 27.60 -27.95 1.53
CA MET A 510 26.88 -26.69 1.83
C MET A 510 27.69 -25.75 2.73
N ARG A 511 28.47 -26.28 3.68
CA ARG A 511 29.40 -25.50 4.52
C ARG A 511 30.58 -24.98 3.71
N GLU A 512 31.22 -25.82 2.90
CA GLU A 512 32.32 -25.43 2.01
C GLU A 512 31.89 -24.35 1.01
N GLU A 513 30.67 -24.43 0.48
CA GLU A 513 30.14 -23.44 -0.45
C GLU A 513 29.47 -22.22 0.23
N ASN A 514 29.48 -22.14 1.57
CA ASN A 514 28.95 -21.02 2.35
C ASN A 514 27.48 -20.66 2.03
N VAL A 515 26.64 -21.70 1.90
CA VAL A 515 25.24 -21.60 1.46
C VAL A 515 24.30 -21.42 2.65
N THR A 516 23.50 -20.35 2.66
CA THR A 516 22.38 -20.15 3.60
C THR A 516 21.04 -20.47 2.94
N MET A 517 20.21 -21.29 3.61
CA MET A 517 18.85 -21.62 3.17
C MET A 517 17.84 -20.67 3.82
N GLU A 518 17.11 -19.88 3.01
CA GLU A 518 16.13 -18.91 3.54
C GLU A 518 14.70 -19.46 3.65
N TYR A 519 14.28 -20.33 2.72
CA TYR A 519 12.91 -20.81 2.62
C TYR A 519 12.86 -22.24 2.14
N VAL A 520 11.90 -23.01 2.66
CA VAL A 520 11.53 -24.33 2.13
C VAL A 520 10.05 -24.34 1.79
N SER A 521 9.74 -24.71 0.54
CA SER A 521 8.37 -24.96 0.09
C SER A 521 8.17 -26.45 -0.16
N PHE A 522 7.06 -26.99 0.35
CA PHE A 522 6.63 -28.35 0.10
C PHE A 522 5.54 -28.34 -0.97
N ILE A 523 5.73 -29.13 -2.03
CA ILE A 523 4.69 -29.34 -3.05
C ILE A 523 4.17 -30.77 -2.90
N PHE A 524 2.87 -30.90 -2.65
CA PHE A 524 2.16 -32.17 -2.61
C PHE A 524 1.31 -32.28 -3.88
N ASN A 525 1.45 -33.38 -4.60
CA ASN A 525 0.69 -33.63 -5.82
C ASN A 525 -0.53 -34.48 -5.46
N ASP A 526 -1.72 -33.88 -5.45
CA ASP A 526 -2.96 -34.60 -5.18
C ASP A 526 -3.70 -34.81 -6.50
N LYS A 527 -3.58 -35.99 -7.08
CA LYS A 527 -4.46 -36.44 -8.16
C LYS A 527 -4.92 -37.86 -7.87
N ASN A 528 -6.21 -37.98 -7.52
CA ASN A 528 -6.92 -39.24 -7.38
C ASN A 528 -6.95 -40.01 -8.71
N GLN A 529 -6.04 -40.95 -8.89
CA GLN A 529 -6.27 -42.23 -9.59
C GLN A 529 -5.34 -43.29 -8.98
N GLY A 530 -5.89 -44.21 -8.18
CA GLY A 530 -5.44 -45.60 -8.11
C GLY A 530 -4.00 -45.96 -7.70
N PHE A 531 -3.18 -45.09 -7.13
CA PHE A 531 -1.86 -45.46 -6.60
C PHE A 531 -1.81 -45.40 -5.07
N ARG A 532 -1.46 -46.55 -4.46
CA ARG A 532 -1.17 -46.65 -3.03
C ARG A 532 0.00 -45.76 -2.66
N SER A 533 -0.09 -45.18 -1.47
CA SER A 533 0.84 -44.19 -0.92
C SER A 533 2.31 -44.60 -1.00
N LYS A 534 3.12 -43.61 -1.40
CA LYS A 534 4.44 -43.20 -0.88
C LYS A 534 5.14 -42.43 -1.99
N ASP A 535 5.90 -41.41 -1.62
CA ASP A 535 6.91 -40.79 -2.49
C ASP A 535 6.41 -39.81 -3.57
N LYS A 536 6.35 -38.53 -3.19
CA LYS A 536 7.01 -37.42 -3.89
C LYS A 536 6.73 -36.12 -3.13
N THR A 537 7.58 -35.85 -2.13
CA THR A 537 7.69 -34.52 -1.55
C THR A 537 8.78 -33.79 -2.31
N ILE A 538 8.41 -32.72 -3.04
CA ILE A 538 9.40 -31.82 -3.65
C ILE A 538 9.71 -30.73 -2.63
N VAL A 539 10.97 -30.69 -2.20
CA VAL A 539 11.52 -29.62 -1.36
C VAL A 539 12.24 -28.65 -2.29
N VAL A 540 11.76 -27.41 -2.36
CA VAL A 540 12.45 -26.32 -3.05
C VAL A 540 13.07 -25.42 -1.99
N SER A 541 14.40 -25.32 -1.99
CA SER A 541 15.14 -24.41 -1.11
C SER A 541 15.74 -23.24 -1.91
N ARG A 542 15.61 -22.02 -1.38
CA ARG A 542 16.28 -20.82 -1.91
C ARG A 542 17.70 -20.74 -1.35
N ILE A 543 18.69 -20.75 -2.24
CA ILE A 543 20.09 -20.49 -1.92
C ILE A 543 20.42 -19.06 -2.32
N VAL A 544 21.00 -18.29 -1.39
CA VAL A 544 21.53 -16.96 -1.65
C VAL A 544 23.05 -17.02 -1.58
N LYS A 545 23.72 -16.88 -2.72
CA LYS A 545 25.17 -16.66 -2.77
C LYS A 545 25.42 -15.49 -3.72
N SER A 546 26.00 -14.40 -3.20
CA SER A 546 26.51 -13.25 -3.98
C SER A 546 25.68 -12.89 -5.24
N GLN A 547 24.40 -12.55 -5.04
CA GLN A 547 23.45 -12.12 -6.08
C GLN A 547 23.02 -13.15 -7.15
N GLU A 548 23.46 -14.42 -7.09
CA GLU A 548 22.91 -15.49 -7.94
C GLU A 548 21.85 -16.32 -7.19
N PHE A 549 20.68 -16.50 -7.82
CA PHE A 549 19.60 -17.33 -7.31
C PHE A 549 19.68 -18.74 -7.90
N SER A 550 19.75 -19.75 -7.03
CA SER A 550 19.67 -21.17 -7.42
C SER A 550 18.61 -21.89 -6.60
N TYR A 551 17.92 -22.85 -7.24
CA TYR A 551 16.97 -23.75 -6.57
C TYR A 551 17.53 -25.16 -6.52
N ILE A 552 17.34 -25.84 -5.39
CA ILE A 552 17.54 -27.29 -5.28
C ILE A 552 16.17 -27.96 -5.26
N VAL A 553 15.99 -28.95 -6.12
CA VAL A 553 14.82 -29.85 -6.11
C VAL A 553 15.28 -31.20 -5.55
N LEU A 554 14.70 -31.62 -4.44
CA LEU A 554 14.93 -32.95 -3.85
C LEU A 554 13.73 -33.85 -4.13
N ASN A 555 13.98 -35.06 -4.66
CA ASN A 555 12.98 -36.12 -4.75
C ASN A 555 13.38 -37.29 -3.83
N ASN A 556 12.50 -37.61 -2.88
CA ASN A 556 12.71 -38.63 -1.86
C ASN A 556 12.88 -40.06 -2.41
N SER A 557 12.52 -40.31 -3.67
CA SER A 557 12.64 -41.64 -4.28
C SER A 557 14.02 -41.93 -4.90
N ASN A 558 14.77 -40.90 -5.36
CA ASN A 558 15.98 -41.12 -6.19
C ASN A 558 17.25 -40.38 -5.72
N ASN A 559 17.24 -39.69 -4.56
CA ASN A 559 18.42 -38.92 -4.08
C ASN A 559 19.07 -38.00 -5.13
N LEU A 560 18.28 -37.48 -6.06
CA LEU A 560 18.78 -36.70 -7.19
C LEU A 560 18.67 -35.21 -6.85
N VAL A 561 19.80 -34.51 -6.95
CA VAL A 561 19.91 -33.07 -6.71
C VAL A 561 20.08 -32.39 -8.06
N THR A 562 19.15 -31.52 -8.44
CA THR A 562 19.31 -30.66 -9.61
C THR A 562 19.41 -29.21 -9.15
N ILE A 563 20.53 -28.56 -9.51
CA ILE A 563 20.74 -27.13 -9.30
C ILE A 563 20.32 -26.43 -10.59
N VAL A 564 19.27 -25.61 -10.51
CA VAL A 564 18.79 -24.85 -11.67
C VAL A 564 19.26 -23.40 -11.54
N LYS A 565 20.16 -22.98 -12.44
CA LYS A 565 20.59 -21.58 -12.59
C LYS A 565 19.55 -20.82 -13.41
N LYS A 566 19.18 -19.60 -12.99
CA LYS A 566 18.19 -18.78 -13.70
C LYS A 566 18.75 -18.29 -15.05
N THR A 567 18.22 -18.79 -16.16
CA THR A 567 18.00 -17.96 -17.35
C THR A 567 16.64 -17.26 -17.18
N SER A 568 16.46 -16.09 -17.78
CA SER A 568 15.49 -15.02 -17.47
C SER A 568 13.98 -15.35 -17.52
N THR A 569 13.58 -16.61 -17.55
CA THR A 569 12.19 -17.05 -17.46
C THR A 569 12.07 -18.16 -16.42
N LEU A 570 11.17 -18.02 -15.44
CA LEU A 570 10.73 -19.18 -14.66
C LEU A 570 10.06 -20.11 -15.68
N PRO A 571 10.54 -21.33 -15.96
CA PRO A 571 9.89 -22.18 -16.92
C PRO A 571 8.49 -22.48 -16.39
N ARG A 572 7.46 -22.10 -17.17
CA ARG A 572 6.07 -22.51 -16.96
C ARG A 572 6.08 -24.00 -16.62
N TYR A 573 5.64 -24.34 -15.40
CA TYR A 573 5.38 -25.70 -14.94
C TYR A 573 6.51 -26.70 -15.23
N ILE A 574 7.26 -27.11 -14.20
CA ILE A 574 8.07 -28.32 -14.28
C ILE A 574 7.13 -29.50 -14.53
N ASN A 575 6.89 -29.81 -15.80
CA ASN A 575 6.19 -30.99 -16.23
C ASN A 575 7.21 -32.13 -16.20
N LEU A 576 7.45 -32.67 -14.99
CA LEU A 576 8.20 -33.91 -14.77
C LEU A 576 7.33 -35.09 -15.23
N SER A 577 7.00 -35.14 -16.51
CA SER A 577 6.56 -36.33 -17.18
C SER A 577 7.09 -36.32 -18.61
N ARG A 578 7.90 -37.34 -18.95
CA ARG A 578 8.32 -37.78 -20.29
C ARG A 578 9.67 -37.35 -20.92
N ARG A 579 10.58 -36.64 -20.25
CA ARG A 579 11.95 -36.47 -20.81
C ARG A 579 13.07 -36.77 -19.83
N LEU A 580 12.97 -37.91 -19.17
CA LEU A 580 14.07 -38.68 -18.59
C LEU A 580 13.53 -40.11 -18.52
N TRP A 581 13.67 -40.85 -19.62
CA TRP A 581 13.58 -42.31 -19.59
C TRP A 581 14.96 -42.83 -19.23
#